data_AF-A0A1E4RCL6-F1
#
_entry.id   AF-A0A1E4RCL6-F1
#
_cell.length_a   1.000
_cell.length_b   1.000
_cell.length_c   1.000
_cell.angle_alpha   90.00
_cell.angle_beta   90.00
_cell.angle_gamma   90.00
#
_symmetry.space_group_name_H-M   'P 1'
#
loop_
_entity.id
_entity.type
_entity.pdbx_description
1 polymer ?
#
loop_
_entity_poly.entity_id
_entity_poly.type
_entity_poly.pdbx_seq_one_letter_code
_entity_poly.pdbx_strand_id
1 'polypeptide(L)'
;MGAPPPVPDAAPSLPRGFSSIPRSSTEISNKRNSLDSTRSKSNRRSLSGSTGRPDHTLAESNFTDIETEIANISGQANWWYKGELPESLASKAGTELIYEVDSNSIKKRGGKVINYRDYYILFHDLSQIVLELEFESEDPRSSIKVVGFSTKAAPAIRKDLLDKYHREFSNDLLQVSESLVGTKINYGIVATVFNILKKNAKEESSSSHILEPIGDKSYGVTIYKNINNTNVSKIDDIRPGDIICIKNGKFVSHKGIGGIGGSKSIVLGDEGHDIYLAIITEYDLKKEKFRVLETDSTGVVKREAYKLGNMKSGRVRVYRAVTRDYVGW
;
A
#
# COMPACT_ATOMS: atom_id res chain seq x y z
N MET A 1 -29.98 52.28 -33.62
CA MET A 1 -29.22 52.66 -32.42
C MET A 1 -30.05 52.26 -31.21
N GLY A 2 -29.59 51.32 -30.40
CA GLY A 2 -30.33 50.80 -29.24
C GLY A 2 -29.73 51.30 -27.93
N ALA A 3 -30.59 51.80 -27.05
CA ALA A 3 -30.25 52.28 -25.71
C ALA A 3 -30.59 51.22 -24.64
N PRO A 4 -29.87 51.16 -23.51
CA PRO A 4 -30.26 50.40 -22.33
C PRO A 4 -31.01 51.29 -21.33
N PRO A 5 -31.79 50.69 -20.41
CA PRO A 5 -31.85 51.23 -19.06
C PRO A 5 -31.83 50.16 -17.93
N PRO A 6 -31.61 50.58 -16.66
CA PRO A 6 -31.15 49.74 -15.55
C PRO A 6 -32.23 49.34 -14.51
N VAL A 7 -31.78 48.50 -13.55
CA VAL A 7 -32.42 47.83 -12.38
C VAL A 7 -33.20 48.78 -11.42
N PRO A 8 -34.20 48.33 -10.62
CA PRO A 8 -33.94 47.78 -9.26
C PRO A 8 -35.04 46.85 -8.60
N ASP A 9 -34.58 46.13 -7.56
CA ASP A 9 -35.16 45.74 -6.25
C ASP A 9 -36.37 44.80 -6.01
N ALA A 10 -36.27 44.18 -4.81
CA ALA A 10 -36.94 43.00 -4.26
C ALA A 10 -38.41 43.14 -3.82
N ALA A 11 -39.07 41.98 -3.62
CA ALA A 11 -40.42 41.80 -3.06
C ALA A 11 -40.53 40.46 -2.26
N PRO A 12 -41.61 40.17 -1.49
CA PRO A 12 -41.54 39.91 -0.04
C PRO A 12 -42.05 38.52 0.45
N SER A 13 -41.91 38.29 1.77
CA SER A 13 -42.23 37.09 2.57
C SER A 13 -43.71 36.86 2.95
N LEU A 14 -44.10 35.60 3.23
CA LEU A 14 -45.42 35.14 3.72
C LEU A 14 -45.29 33.88 4.65
N PRO A 15 -46.31 33.47 5.46
CA PRO A 15 -46.24 33.47 6.94
C PRO A 15 -46.34 32.12 7.70
N ARG A 16 -46.12 32.19 9.03
CA ARG A 16 -46.26 31.13 10.06
C ARG A 16 -47.71 30.78 10.42
N GLY A 17 -47.95 29.52 10.78
CA GLY A 17 -49.12 29.05 11.54
C GLY A 17 -48.75 27.89 12.49
N PHE A 18 -49.24 27.97 13.73
CA PHE A 18 -48.91 27.15 14.92
C PHE A 18 -49.81 25.92 15.09
N SER A 19 -49.35 24.90 15.83
CA SER A 19 -50.09 24.31 16.98
C SER A 19 -49.26 23.24 17.72
N SER A 20 -49.57 23.04 19.00
CA SER A 20 -48.79 22.37 20.04
C SER A 20 -49.69 21.44 20.90
N ILE A 21 -49.05 20.52 21.65
CA ILE A 21 -49.51 19.81 22.91
C ILE A 21 -50.16 18.40 22.71
N PRO A 22 -50.16 17.42 23.66
CA PRO A 22 -49.40 17.14 24.91
C PRO A 22 -48.75 15.73 25.04
N ARG A 23 -47.98 15.56 26.14
CA ARG A 23 -47.44 14.34 26.76
C ARG A 23 -48.51 13.37 27.32
N SER A 24 -48.16 12.07 27.40
CA SER A 24 -48.60 11.19 28.48
C SER A 24 -47.56 10.10 28.81
N SER A 25 -47.39 9.89 30.11
CA SER A 25 -46.52 8.94 30.81
C SER A 25 -47.21 7.59 31.01
N THR A 26 -46.45 6.50 31.03
CA THR A 26 -46.88 5.28 31.74
C THR A 26 -45.67 4.51 32.24
N GLU A 27 -45.57 4.44 33.56
CA GLU A 27 -44.67 3.57 34.31
C GLU A 27 -45.20 2.13 34.27
N ILE A 28 -44.32 1.14 34.07
CA ILE A 28 -44.51 -0.21 34.60
C ILE A 28 -43.19 -0.68 35.21
N SER A 29 -43.24 -0.83 36.53
CA SER A 29 -42.27 -1.48 37.39
C SER A 29 -42.11 -2.97 37.05
N ASN A 30 -40.87 -3.47 37.01
CA ASN A 30 -40.56 -4.77 37.59
C ASN A 30 -39.07 -4.90 37.98
N LYS A 31 -38.87 -5.15 39.27
CA LYS A 31 -37.63 -5.53 39.94
C LYS A 31 -37.05 -6.83 39.34
N ARG A 32 -35.72 -6.91 39.19
CA ARG A 32 -34.89 -8.01 39.76
C ARG A 32 -33.38 -7.84 39.45
N ASN A 33 -32.65 -7.82 40.56
CA ASN A 33 -31.36 -8.44 40.84
C ASN A 33 -30.09 -7.98 40.10
N SER A 34 -29.38 -7.09 40.80
CA SER A 34 -27.94 -6.91 40.79
C SER A 34 -27.21 -8.22 41.08
N LEU A 35 -26.27 -8.58 40.20
CA LEU A 35 -25.18 -9.51 40.49
C LEU A 35 -23.90 -8.87 39.92
N ASP A 36 -23.09 -8.39 40.86
CA ASP A 36 -21.75 -7.88 40.63
C ASP A 36 -20.85 -9.05 40.24
N SER A 37 -20.10 -8.89 39.16
CA SER A 37 -19.10 -9.86 38.72
C SER A 37 -17.89 -9.10 38.22
N THR A 38 -17.00 -8.91 39.18
CA THR A 38 -15.58 -8.55 39.11
C THR A 38 -14.91 -8.93 37.79
N ARG A 39 -14.95 -8.01 36.81
CA ARG A 39 -14.18 -8.15 35.58
C ARG A 39 -12.80 -7.53 35.75
N SER A 40 -11.84 -8.43 36.00
CA SER A 40 -10.40 -8.28 35.78
C SER A 40 -10.03 -7.21 34.75
N LYS A 41 -9.26 -6.22 35.20
CA LYS A 41 -8.57 -5.22 34.36
C LYS A 41 -7.48 -5.93 33.56
N SER A 42 -7.84 -6.52 32.42
CA SER A 42 -6.86 -6.83 31.37
C SER A 42 -6.60 -5.58 30.55
N ASN A 43 -5.38 -5.07 30.66
CA ASN A 43 -4.88 -3.88 30.01
C ASN A 43 -4.69 -4.15 28.50
N ARG A 44 -5.79 -4.24 27.73
CA ARG A 44 -5.73 -4.23 26.26
C ARG A 44 -5.63 -2.77 25.81
N ARG A 45 -4.41 -2.34 25.48
CA ARG A 45 -4.15 -1.09 24.74
C ARG A 45 -4.93 -1.14 23.42
N SER A 46 -6.08 -0.50 23.39
CA SER A 46 -6.81 -0.16 22.18
C SER A 46 -6.01 0.90 21.43
N LEU A 47 -5.34 0.52 20.33
CA LEU A 47 -4.90 1.46 19.30
C LEU A 47 -6.13 1.96 18.54
N SER A 48 -6.89 2.86 19.17
CA SER A 48 -7.82 3.73 18.47
C SER A 48 -7.00 4.75 17.67
N GLY A 49 -7.18 4.75 16.35
CA GLY A 49 -6.62 5.77 15.48
C GLY A 49 -7.11 7.15 15.91
N SER A 50 -6.19 7.97 16.40
CA SER A 50 -6.35 9.41 16.47
C SER A 50 -5.63 10.03 15.27
N THR A 51 -6.40 10.67 14.41
CA THR A 51 -5.97 11.83 13.62
C THR A 51 -5.07 12.74 14.50
N GLY A 52 -3.80 12.89 14.12
CA GLY A 52 -2.86 13.78 14.79
C GLY A 52 -1.63 13.11 15.41
N ARG A 53 -0.87 12.32 14.64
CA ARG A 53 0.56 12.16 14.90
C ARG A 53 1.33 13.07 13.94
N PRO A 54 2.48 13.65 14.33
CA PRO A 54 3.45 14.04 13.32
C PRO A 54 3.84 12.73 12.62
N ASP A 55 3.29 12.50 11.42
CA ASP A 55 3.42 11.24 10.71
C ASP A 55 4.86 11.12 10.20
N HIS A 56 5.75 10.69 11.09
CA HIS A 56 7.10 10.31 10.69
C HIS A 56 7.00 9.18 9.67
N THR A 57 7.62 9.40 8.52
CA THR A 57 7.74 8.37 7.49
C THR A 57 8.52 7.17 8.01
N LEU A 58 8.42 6.03 7.33
CA LEU A 58 9.25 4.87 7.70
C LEU A 58 10.74 5.19 7.54
N ALA A 59 11.12 5.97 6.53
CA ALA A 59 12.48 6.46 6.38
C ALA A 59 12.94 7.28 7.59
N GLU A 60 12.14 8.25 8.05
CA GLU A 60 12.46 9.03 9.25
C GLU A 60 12.55 8.17 10.51
N SER A 61 11.65 7.20 10.65
CA SER A 61 11.60 6.29 11.81
C SER A 61 12.81 5.37 11.89
N ASN A 62 13.42 5.04 10.74
CA ASN A 62 14.59 4.17 10.63
C ASN A 62 15.90 4.96 10.44
N PHE A 63 15.84 6.30 10.39
CA PHE A 63 17.00 7.15 10.14
C PHE A 63 18.05 7.03 11.25
N THR A 64 17.60 7.07 12.51
CA THR A 64 18.48 6.96 13.69
C THR A 64 19.15 5.59 13.81
N ASP A 65 18.50 4.53 13.37
CA ASP A 65 19.08 3.17 13.35
C ASP A 65 20.33 3.15 12.44
N ILE A 66 20.27 3.81 11.27
CA ILE A 66 21.42 3.93 10.37
C ILE A 66 22.44 4.94 10.88
N GLU A 67 22.01 6.04 11.49
CA GLU A 67 22.91 7.05 12.06
C GLU A 67 23.88 6.43 13.08
N THR A 68 23.37 5.49 13.89
CA THR A 68 24.18 4.74 14.87
C THR A 68 25.20 3.82 14.20
N GLU A 69 24.82 3.19 13.08
CA GLU A 69 25.72 2.35 12.26
C GLU A 69 26.80 3.19 11.57
N ILE A 70 26.42 4.36 11.04
CA ILE A 70 27.32 5.33 10.41
C ILE A 70 28.34 5.85 11.41
N ALA A 71 27.94 6.17 12.64
CA ALA A 71 28.85 6.62 13.69
C ALA A 71 29.99 5.60 13.96
N ASN A 72 29.75 4.32 13.67
CA ASN A 72 30.71 3.22 13.84
C ASN A 72 31.20 2.63 12.50
N ILE A 73 31.08 3.36 11.40
CA ILE A 73 31.34 2.83 10.04
C ILE A 73 32.79 2.36 9.82
N SER A 74 33.76 3.03 10.44
CA SER A 74 35.19 2.64 10.45
C SER A 74 35.51 1.55 11.48
N GLY A 75 34.54 1.18 12.33
CA GLY A 75 34.63 0.21 13.42
C GLY A 75 34.72 -1.23 12.92
N GLN A 76 33.93 -2.18 13.46
CA GLN A 76 33.92 -3.58 12.97
C GLN A 76 32.89 -3.85 11.86
N ALA A 77 32.06 -2.87 11.51
CA ALA A 77 31.06 -2.98 10.46
C ALA A 77 31.69 -3.27 9.08
N ASN A 78 31.12 -4.21 8.33
CA ASN A 78 31.57 -4.58 6.98
C ASN A 78 30.46 -4.62 5.93
N TRP A 79 29.22 -4.31 6.33
CA TRP A 79 28.05 -4.29 5.43
C TRP A 79 28.29 -3.33 4.25
N TRP A 80 28.86 -2.15 4.56
CA TRP A 80 29.14 -1.12 3.57
C TRP A 80 30.19 -1.53 2.55
N TYR A 81 31.11 -2.45 2.90
CA TYR A 81 32.13 -2.98 1.99
C TYR A 81 31.56 -4.08 1.09
N LYS A 82 30.63 -4.88 1.61
CA LYS A 82 29.95 -5.96 0.86
C LYS A 82 28.78 -5.51 0.00
N GLY A 83 28.26 -4.31 0.22
CA GLY A 83 27.08 -3.82 -0.49
C GLY A 83 25.80 -4.36 0.15
N GLU A 84 25.87 -4.73 1.42
CA GLU A 84 24.75 -5.25 2.20
C GLU A 84 24.16 -4.13 3.06
N LEU A 85 23.00 -4.36 3.67
CA LEU A 85 22.45 -3.47 4.70
C LEU A 85 23.06 -3.74 6.08
N PRO A 86 23.09 -2.76 6.99
CA PRO A 86 23.39 -3.01 8.40
C PRO A 86 22.36 -3.97 9.02
N GLU A 87 22.74 -4.64 10.11
CA GLU A 87 21.91 -5.67 10.78
C GLU A 87 20.55 -5.11 11.23
N SER A 88 20.52 -3.84 11.65
CA SER A 88 19.30 -3.11 12.04
C SER A 88 18.23 -3.04 10.94
N LEU A 89 18.63 -3.15 9.67
CA LEU A 89 17.74 -3.12 8.50
C LEU A 89 17.72 -4.42 7.71
N ALA A 90 18.73 -5.27 7.83
CA ALA A 90 18.81 -6.54 7.11
C ALA A 90 17.60 -7.43 7.38
N SER A 91 17.09 -7.46 8.62
CA SER A 91 15.88 -8.22 8.99
C SER A 91 14.58 -7.71 8.35
N LYS A 92 14.56 -6.45 7.91
CA LYS A 92 13.40 -5.79 7.27
C LYS A 92 13.46 -5.92 5.74
N ALA A 93 14.61 -6.29 5.18
CA ALA A 93 14.79 -6.45 3.74
C ALA A 93 13.87 -7.56 3.18
N GLY A 94 13.17 -7.23 2.09
CA GLY A 94 12.19 -8.13 1.46
C GLY A 94 10.84 -8.23 2.18
N THR A 95 10.65 -7.54 3.31
CA THR A 95 9.37 -7.54 4.04
C THR A 95 8.82 -6.12 4.24
N GLU A 96 9.64 -5.21 4.74
CA GLU A 96 9.26 -3.80 4.96
C GLU A 96 9.97 -2.83 4.02
N LEU A 97 11.11 -3.24 3.48
CA LEU A 97 11.92 -2.45 2.56
C LEU A 97 12.54 -3.30 1.46
N ILE A 98 12.92 -2.65 0.37
CA ILE A 98 13.87 -3.14 -0.63
C ILE A 98 15.02 -2.14 -0.72
N TYR A 99 16.17 -2.56 -1.25
CA TYR A 99 17.31 -1.65 -1.41
C TYR A 99 18.13 -1.99 -2.63
N GLU A 100 18.84 -0.98 -3.11
CA GLU A 100 19.83 -1.10 -4.17
C GLU A 100 21.11 -0.38 -3.78
N VAL A 101 22.21 -0.86 -4.36
CA VAL A 101 23.54 -0.32 -4.13
C VAL A 101 24.18 -0.05 -5.48
N ASP A 102 24.37 1.23 -5.79
CA ASP A 102 25.18 1.65 -6.92
C ASP A 102 26.64 1.74 -6.47
N SER A 103 27.58 1.35 -7.33
CA SER A 103 29.01 1.36 -7.03
C SER A 103 29.81 1.82 -8.23
N ASN A 104 30.63 2.85 -8.02
CA ASN A 104 31.47 3.43 -9.05
C ASN A 104 32.90 3.63 -8.53
N SER A 105 33.91 3.53 -9.38
CA SER A 105 35.31 3.69 -8.99
C SER A 105 36.03 4.67 -9.91
N ILE A 106 36.70 5.66 -9.33
CA ILE A 106 37.45 6.69 -10.06
C ILE A 106 38.94 6.54 -9.76
N LYS A 107 39.75 6.39 -10.82
CA LYS A 107 41.22 6.43 -10.72
C LYS A 107 41.69 7.89 -10.65
N LYS A 108 42.37 8.26 -9.56
CA LYS A 108 42.97 9.58 -9.35
C LYS A 108 44.48 9.55 -9.63
N ARG A 109 45.12 10.73 -9.60
CA ARG A 109 46.58 10.86 -9.75
C ARG A 109 47.31 10.07 -8.67
N GLY A 110 48.48 9.54 -8.99
CA GLY A 110 49.29 8.75 -8.07
C GLY A 110 48.80 7.31 -7.85
N GLY A 111 47.96 6.78 -8.75
CA GLY A 111 47.49 5.39 -8.70
C GLY A 111 46.37 5.12 -7.70
N LYS A 112 45.94 6.14 -6.95
CA LYS A 112 44.83 6.02 -5.99
C LYS A 112 43.52 5.70 -6.70
N VAL A 113 42.76 4.75 -6.17
CA VAL A 113 41.41 4.42 -6.63
C VAL A 113 40.43 4.78 -5.53
N ILE A 114 39.45 5.63 -5.87
CA ILE A 114 38.38 6.04 -4.96
C ILE A 114 37.10 5.32 -5.37
N ASN A 115 36.48 4.62 -4.44
CA ASN A 115 35.19 3.96 -4.62
C ASN A 115 34.09 4.84 -4.04
N TYR A 116 33.02 4.97 -4.80
CA TYR A 116 31.76 5.58 -4.42
C TYR A 116 30.72 4.48 -4.29
N ARG A 117 29.88 4.56 -3.27
CA ARG A 117 28.80 3.61 -3.06
C ARG A 117 27.57 4.31 -2.53
N ASP A 118 26.49 4.20 -3.30
CA ASP A 118 25.23 4.87 -3.00
C ASP A 118 24.17 3.82 -2.71
N TYR A 119 23.61 3.91 -1.51
CA TYR A 119 22.51 3.07 -1.04
C TYR A 119 21.19 3.78 -1.25
N TYR A 120 20.28 3.12 -1.94
CA TYR A 120 18.89 3.54 -2.10
C TYR A 120 18.00 2.56 -1.35
N ILE A 121 17.49 2.96 -0.19
CA ILE A 121 16.67 2.11 0.68
C ILE A 121 15.22 2.60 0.59
N LEU A 122 14.32 1.80 0.04
CA LEU A 122 12.91 2.15 -0.16
C LEU A 122 12.00 1.34 0.74
N PHE A 123 11.20 2.03 1.54
CA PHE A 123 10.24 1.42 2.45
C PHE A 123 8.86 1.25 1.80
N HIS A 124 8.01 0.40 2.38
CA HIS A 124 6.69 0.07 1.83
C HIS A 124 5.69 1.25 1.82
N ASP A 125 6.00 2.37 2.50
CA ASP A 125 5.23 3.63 2.42
C ASP A 125 5.75 4.55 1.29
N LEU A 126 6.72 4.08 0.51
CA LEU A 126 7.42 4.77 -0.58
C LEU A 126 8.34 5.91 -0.13
N SER A 127 8.60 6.05 1.17
CA SER A 127 9.69 6.90 1.68
C SER A 127 11.04 6.19 1.54
N GLN A 128 12.11 6.97 1.47
CA GLN A 128 13.46 6.46 1.21
C GLN A 128 14.50 7.00 2.16
N ILE A 129 15.54 6.21 2.36
CA ILE A 129 16.83 6.68 2.84
C ILE A 129 17.83 6.59 1.70
N VAL A 130 18.62 7.65 1.53
CA VAL A 130 19.77 7.69 0.61
C VAL A 130 21.03 7.89 1.42
N LEU A 131 22.00 7.00 1.22
CA LEU A 131 23.30 7.05 1.88
C LEU A 131 24.42 6.92 0.84
N GLU A 132 25.29 7.93 0.79
CA GLU A 132 26.40 8.03 -0.16
C GLU A 132 27.72 7.89 0.60
N LEU A 133 28.54 6.94 0.16
CA LEU A 133 29.81 6.58 0.81
C LEU A 133 30.97 6.76 -0.18
N GLU A 134 32.13 7.14 0.35
CA GLU A 134 33.38 7.18 -0.42
C GLU A 134 34.53 6.55 0.39
N PHE A 135 35.36 5.72 -0.25
CA PHE A 135 36.56 5.13 0.38
C PHE A 135 37.67 4.79 -0.66
N GLU A 136 38.93 4.84 -0.24
CA GLU A 136 40.08 4.41 -1.06
C GLU A 136 40.17 2.88 -1.13
N SER A 137 40.48 2.31 -2.30
CA SER A 137 40.62 0.83 -2.43
C SER A 137 41.74 0.23 -1.60
N GLU A 138 42.84 0.96 -1.41
CA GLU A 138 44.05 0.48 -0.72
C GLU A 138 43.90 0.50 0.80
N ASP A 139 43.07 1.40 1.32
CA ASP A 139 42.77 1.49 2.75
C ASP A 139 41.28 1.81 2.98
N PRO A 140 40.37 0.87 2.67
CA PRO A 140 38.93 1.15 2.70
C PRO A 140 38.45 1.58 4.09
N ARG A 141 38.96 0.93 5.14
CA ARG A 141 38.43 1.07 6.50
C ARG A 141 38.83 2.38 7.16
N SER A 142 40.05 2.85 6.92
CA SER A 142 40.52 4.09 7.54
C SER A 142 40.14 5.32 6.70
N SER A 143 39.81 5.14 5.41
CA SER A 143 39.43 6.22 4.50
C SER A 143 37.94 6.38 4.25
N ILE A 144 37.10 5.43 4.72
CA ILE A 144 35.65 5.50 4.57
C ILE A 144 35.09 6.80 5.16
N LYS A 145 34.26 7.47 4.38
CA LYS A 145 33.52 8.66 4.79
C LYS A 145 32.10 8.60 4.24
N VAL A 146 31.18 9.21 4.98
CA VAL A 146 29.82 9.50 4.51
C VAL A 146 29.84 10.83 3.78
N VAL A 147 29.50 10.80 2.49
CA VAL A 147 29.42 11.98 1.63
C VAL A 147 28.04 12.63 1.75
N GLY A 148 26.99 11.80 1.85
CA GLY A 148 25.61 12.24 1.93
C GLY A 148 24.78 11.23 2.73
N PHE A 149 23.84 11.74 3.53
CA PHE A 149 22.90 10.91 4.27
C PHE A 149 21.60 11.69 4.47
N SER A 150 20.51 11.22 3.87
CA SER A 150 19.24 11.95 3.86
C SER A 150 18.03 11.02 3.76
N THR A 151 16.86 11.54 4.15
CA THR A 151 15.57 10.93 3.87
C THR A 151 14.90 11.63 2.69
N LYS A 152 14.10 10.87 1.93
CA LYS A 152 13.16 11.40 0.94
C LYS A 152 11.76 10.93 1.30
N ALA A 153 10.82 11.86 1.39
CA ALA A 153 9.41 11.51 1.58
C ALA A 153 8.84 10.81 0.34
N ALA A 154 7.72 10.10 0.51
CA ALA A 154 7.00 9.53 -0.62
C ALA A 154 6.60 10.63 -1.62
N PRO A 155 6.76 10.40 -2.94
CA PRO A 155 6.34 11.35 -3.96
C PRO A 155 4.87 11.74 -3.80
N ALA A 156 4.59 13.03 -3.96
CA ALA A 156 3.22 13.53 -3.90
C ALA A 156 2.33 12.83 -4.94
N ILE A 157 1.22 12.26 -4.49
CA ILE A 157 0.36 11.48 -5.37
C ILE A 157 -0.32 12.39 -6.38
N ARG A 158 -0.05 12.12 -7.66
CA ARG A 158 -0.53 12.89 -8.81
C ARG A 158 -1.36 12.01 -9.74
N LYS A 159 -2.61 12.38 -9.97
CA LYS A 159 -3.54 11.59 -10.81
C LYS A 159 -3.06 11.42 -12.24
N ASP A 160 -2.44 12.45 -12.81
CA ASP A 160 -1.90 12.39 -14.17
C ASP A 160 -0.72 11.42 -14.31
N LEU A 161 0.11 11.30 -13.26
CA LEU A 161 1.14 10.26 -13.18
C LEU A 161 0.52 8.87 -13.01
N LEU A 162 -0.48 8.72 -12.14
CA LEU A 162 -1.21 7.47 -12.00
C LEU A 162 -1.89 7.04 -13.31
N ASP A 163 -2.38 7.99 -14.11
CA ASP A 163 -2.93 7.73 -15.43
C ASP A 163 -1.85 7.34 -16.44
N LYS A 164 -0.67 7.97 -16.39
CA LYS A 164 0.50 7.57 -17.20
C LYS A 164 0.85 6.11 -16.94
N TYR A 165 1.10 5.75 -15.67
CA TYR A 165 1.50 4.38 -15.32
C TYR A 165 0.40 3.35 -15.59
N HIS A 166 -0.87 3.73 -15.41
CA HIS A 166 -1.98 2.84 -15.80
C HIS A 166 -1.93 2.51 -17.29
N ARG A 167 -1.78 3.51 -18.17
CA ARG A 167 -1.67 3.29 -19.63
C ARG A 167 -0.46 2.45 -20.03
N GLU A 168 0.63 2.60 -19.28
CA GLU A 168 1.91 1.97 -19.57
C GLU A 168 1.93 0.48 -19.15
N PHE A 169 1.37 0.12 -17.99
CA PHE A 169 1.54 -1.23 -17.40
C PHE A 169 0.28 -2.09 -17.35
N SER A 170 -0.92 -1.50 -17.39
CA SER A 170 -2.15 -2.26 -17.14
C SER A 170 -2.38 -3.36 -18.17
N ASN A 171 -2.08 -3.09 -19.45
CA ASN A 171 -2.22 -4.08 -20.52
C ASN A 171 -1.28 -5.26 -20.33
N ASP A 172 -0.01 -5.00 -20.02
CA ASP A 172 1.00 -6.03 -19.77
C ASP A 172 0.62 -6.91 -18.57
N LEU A 173 0.22 -6.29 -17.45
CA LEU A 173 -0.26 -6.99 -16.26
C LEU A 173 -1.44 -7.90 -16.59
N LEU A 174 -2.44 -7.36 -17.29
CA LEU A 174 -3.64 -8.10 -17.67
C LEU A 174 -3.33 -9.24 -18.63
N GLN A 175 -2.56 -8.99 -19.70
CA GLN A 175 -2.22 -9.99 -20.70
C GLN A 175 -1.47 -11.17 -20.09
N VAL A 176 -0.45 -10.90 -19.27
CA VAL A 176 0.30 -11.96 -18.57
C VAL A 176 -0.64 -12.70 -17.61
N SER A 177 -1.43 -11.99 -16.81
CA SER A 177 -2.36 -12.64 -15.87
C SER A 177 -3.40 -13.53 -16.55
N GLU A 178 -3.96 -13.10 -17.68
CA GLU A 178 -4.93 -13.85 -18.47
C GLU A 178 -4.30 -15.09 -19.12
N SER A 179 -3.05 -15.01 -19.55
CA SER A 179 -2.31 -16.16 -20.11
C SER A 179 -2.07 -17.28 -19.09
N LEU A 180 -2.13 -16.96 -17.79
CA LEU A 180 -1.92 -17.92 -16.72
C LEU A 180 -3.21 -18.65 -16.30
N VAL A 181 -4.39 -18.27 -16.80
CA VAL A 181 -5.65 -18.88 -16.39
C VAL A 181 -5.66 -20.39 -16.63
N GLY A 182 -6.01 -21.16 -15.61
CA GLY A 182 -6.02 -22.62 -15.62
C GLY A 182 -4.64 -23.26 -15.42
N THR A 183 -3.56 -22.47 -15.36
CA THR A 183 -2.22 -22.97 -15.06
C THR A 183 -1.99 -23.04 -13.55
N LYS A 184 -1.15 -23.98 -13.12
CA LYS A 184 -0.72 -24.12 -11.73
C LYS A 184 0.59 -23.37 -11.49
N ILE A 185 0.59 -22.47 -10.50
CA ILE A 185 1.71 -21.61 -10.13
C ILE A 185 2.03 -21.71 -8.63
N ASN A 186 3.28 -21.45 -8.24
CA ASN A 186 3.76 -21.70 -6.88
C ASN A 186 3.72 -20.49 -5.94
N TYR A 187 3.78 -19.27 -6.48
CA TYR A 187 4.05 -18.04 -5.69
C TYR A 187 2.86 -17.05 -5.68
N GLY A 188 1.67 -17.51 -6.09
CA GLY A 188 0.50 -16.66 -6.26
C GLY A 188 0.59 -15.78 -7.51
N ILE A 189 -0.56 -15.37 -8.03
CA ILE A 189 -0.65 -14.70 -9.33
C ILE A 189 0.13 -13.39 -9.41
N VAL A 190 0.07 -12.55 -8.37
CA VAL A 190 0.74 -11.23 -8.39
C VAL A 190 2.25 -11.41 -8.48
N ALA A 191 2.87 -12.21 -7.60
CA ALA A 191 4.31 -12.43 -7.64
C ALA A 191 4.76 -13.09 -8.95
N THR A 192 3.99 -14.06 -9.47
CA THR A 192 4.30 -14.69 -10.77
C THR A 192 4.26 -13.69 -11.92
N VAL A 193 3.23 -12.83 -11.98
CA VAL A 193 3.10 -11.82 -13.04
C VAL A 193 4.25 -10.81 -12.98
N PHE A 194 4.58 -10.26 -11.81
CA PHE A 194 5.71 -9.35 -11.65
C PHE A 194 7.04 -9.99 -12.08
N ASN A 195 7.27 -11.25 -11.70
CA ASN A 195 8.48 -11.99 -12.11
C ASN A 195 8.55 -12.21 -13.62
N ILE A 196 7.43 -12.47 -14.29
CA ILE A 196 7.39 -12.63 -15.75
C ILE A 196 7.66 -11.28 -16.44
N LEU A 197 7.01 -10.20 -15.98
CA LEU A 197 7.22 -8.86 -16.53
C LEU A 197 8.67 -8.41 -16.39
N LYS A 198 9.29 -8.64 -15.21
CA LYS A 198 10.72 -8.36 -14.98
C LYS A 198 11.65 -9.19 -15.89
N LYS A 199 11.29 -10.45 -16.21
CA LYS A 199 12.11 -11.29 -17.10
C LYS A 199 11.96 -10.95 -18.58
N ASN A 200 10.78 -10.51 -18.99
CA ASN A 200 10.47 -10.17 -20.38
C ASN A 200 10.83 -8.73 -20.74
N ALA A 201 11.11 -7.93 -19.72
CA ALA A 201 11.63 -6.59 -19.79
C ALA A 201 12.93 -6.54 -20.62
N LYS A 202 12.84 -5.93 -21.80
CA LYS A 202 14.02 -5.53 -22.60
C LYS A 202 14.54 -4.22 -22.03
N GLU A 203 15.85 -4.06 -21.82
CA GLU A 203 16.47 -2.88 -21.15
C GLU A 203 15.89 -1.50 -21.56
N GLU A 204 15.36 -1.34 -22.77
CA GLU A 204 14.77 -0.08 -23.27
C GLU A 204 13.24 0.05 -23.17
N SER A 205 12.50 -0.97 -22.73
CA SER A 205 11.03 -0.94 -22.60
C SER A 205 10.61 -0.59 -21.18
N SER A 206 9.56 0.23 -21.05
CA SER A 206 8.88 0.60 -19.81
C SER A 206 8.69 -0.54 -18.79
N SER A 207 8.38 -1.76 -19.26
CA SER A 207 8.24 -2.98 -18.45
C SER A 207 9.50 -3.34 -17.64
N SER A 208 10.67 -2.86 -18.05
CA SER A 208 11.98 -3.02 -17.38
C SER A 208 12.16 -2.20 -16.12
N HIS A 209 11.19 -1.34 -15.82
CA HIS A 209 11.29 -0.43 -14.70
C HIS A 209 10.14 -0.57 -13.72
N ILE A 210 9.28 -1.60 -13.81
CA ILE A 210 8.20 -1.77 -12.82
C ILE A 210 8.80 -1.82 -11.41
N LEU A 211 8.26 -1.02 -10.51
CA LEU A 211 8.72 -1.01 -9.13
C LEU A 211 8.33 -2.34 -8.49
N GLU A 212 9.32 -3.02 -7.90
CA GLU A 212 9.09 -4.31 -7.29
C GLU A 212 8.15 -4.21 -6.08
N PRO A 213 7.38 -5.28 -5.80
CA PRO A 213 6.64 -5.37 -4.55
C PRO A 213 7.59 -5.26 -3.35
N ILE A 214 7.18 -4.48 -2.35
CA ILE A 214 7.93 -4.33 -1.10
C ILE A 214 7.31 -5.27 -0.08
N GLY A 215 7.88 -6.47 -0.03
CA GLY A 215 7.34 -7.59 0.74
C GLY A 215 5.89 -7.89 0.36
N ASP A 216 5.06 -8.14 1.37
CA ASP A 216 3.62 -8.35 1.20
C ASP A 216 2.82 -7.05 1.41
N LYS A 217 3.50 -5.92 1.67
CA LYS A 217 2.90 -4.68 2.20
C LYS A 217 2.57 -3.64 1.14
N SER A 218 3.28 -3.62 0.00
CA SER A 218 3.08 -2.61 -1.05
C SER A 218 3.37 -3.16 -2.44
N TYR A 219 2.56 -2.74 -3.42
CA TYR A 219 2.64 -3.15 -4.83
C TYR A 219 2.59 -1.92 -5.76
N GLY A 220 3.03 -0.77 -5.27
CA GLY A 220 2.94 0.54 -5.92
C GLY A 220 2.17 1.56 -5.08
N VAL A 221 1.48 2.49 -5.74
CA VAL A 221 0.75 3.57 -5.05
C VAL A 221 -0.63 3.09 -4.61
N THR A 222 -0.96 3.26 -3.32
CA THR A 222 -2.31 2.92 -2.82
C THR A 222 -3.32 3.93 -3.34
N ILE A 223 -4.23 3.52 -4.24
CA ILE A 223 -5.28 4.38 -4.80
C ILE A 223 -6.61 4.27 -4.06
N TYR A 224 -6.81 3.19 -3.31
CA TYR A 224 -8.00 2.95 -2.53
C TYR A 224 -7.66 2.19 -1.25
N LYS A 225 -8.31 2.56 -0.15
CA LYS A 225 -8.18 1.93 1.17
C LYS A 225 -9.53 1.88 1.84
N ASN A 226 -9.89 0.72 2.37
CA ASN A 226 -11.05 0.55 3.24
C ASN A 226 -10.64 -0.30 4.44
N ILE A 227 -10.83 0.24 5.65
CA ILE A 227 -10.65 -0.49 6.90
C ILE A 227 -12.02 -0.63 7.55
N ASN A 228 -12.51 -1.87 7.66
CA ASN A 228 -13.76 -2.23 8.34
C ASN A 228 -14.99 -1.40 7.93
N ASN A 229 -15.02 -0.86 6.71
CA ASN A 229 -16.03 0.09 6.22
C ASN A 229 -16.18 1.39 7.05
N THR A 230 -15.24 1.68 7.96
CA THR A 230 -15.27 2.89 8.81
C THR A 230 -14.27 3.93 8.37
N ASN A 231 -13.15 3.51 7.77
CA ASN A 231 -12.14 4.41 7.21
C ASN A 231 -11.95 4.07 5.74
N VAL A 232 -12.60 4.83 4.88
CA VAL A 232 -12.50 4.71 3.42
C VAL A 232 -11.76 5.92 2.88
N SER A 233 -10.69 5.67 2.12
CA SER A 233 -9.96 6.68 1.37
C SER A 233 -9.87 6.22 -0.09
N LYS A 234 -10.22 7.12 -1.01
CA LYS A 234 -10.16 6.89 -2.45
C LYS A 234 -9.42 8.05 -3.07
N ILE A 235 -8.23 7.78 -3.57
CA ILE A 235 -7.35 8.74 -4.23
C ILE A 235 -7.63 8.77 -5.73
N ASP A 236 -7.86 7.61 -6.33
CA ASP A 236 -8.20 7.48 -7.74
C ASP A 236 -9.23 6.36 -8.02
N ASP A 237 -9.73 6.30 -9.25
CA ASP A 237 -10.63 5.24 -9.69
C ASP A 237 -9.90 3.90 -9.87
N ILE A 238 -10.55 2.83 -9.40
CA ILE A 238 -10.10 1.45 -9.57
C ILE A 238 -10.33 1.02 -11.02
N ARG A 239 -9.31 0.46 -11.66
CA ARG A 239 -9.32 0.07 -13.07
C ARG A 239 -8.75 -1.34 -13.27
N PRO A 240 -9.03 -1.97 -14.43
CA PRO A 240 -8.35 -3.20 -14.83
C PRO A 240 -6.83 -3.03 -14.80
N GLY A 241 -6.13 -4.05 -14.29
CA GLY A 241 -4.69 -4.06 -14.08
C GLY A 241 -4.26 -3.59 -12.69
N ASP A 242 -5.12 -2.91 -11.92
CA ASP A 242 -4.82 -2.57 -10.53
C ASP A 242 -4.79 -3.84 -9.65
N ILE A 243 -4.03 -3.80 -8.56
CA ILE A 243 -3.77 -4.96 -7.69
C ILE A 243 -4.59 -4.81 -6.41
N ILE A 244 -5.42 -5.80 -6.08
CA ILE A 244 -6.18 -5.82 -4.84
C ILE A 244 -5.46 -6.64 -3.77
N CYS A 245 -5.43 -6.07 -2.57
CA CYS A 245 -4.91 -6.68 -1.36
C CYS A 245 -6.01 -6.70 -0.30
N ILE A 246 -6.28 -7.87 0.27
CA ILE A 246 -7.29 -8.05 1.31
C ILE A 246 -6.64 -8.74 2.52
N LYS A 247 -6.84 -8.18 3.71
CA LYS A 247 -6.40 -8.75 4.98
C LYS A 247 -7.57 -8.92 5.93
N ASN A 248 -7.72 -10.12 6.48
CA ASN A 248 -8.80 -10.52 7.38
C ASN A 248 -10.19 -10.21 6.82
N GLY A 249 -10.35 -10.37 5.50
CA GLY A 249 -11.55 -10.01 4.76
C GLY A 249 -12.62 -11.08 4.89
N LYS A 250 -13.72 -10.77 5.59
CA LYS A 250 -14.87 -11.69 5.72
C LYS A 250 -16.01 -11.22 4.84
N PHE A 251 -16.36 -11.99 3.82
CA PHE A 251 -17.44 -11.72 2.88
C PHE A 251 -18.61 -12.67 3.13
N VAL A 252 -19.83 -12.13 3.22
CA VAL A 252 -21.04 -12.93 3.40
C VAL A 252 -22.00 -12.66 2.25
N SER A 253 -22.35 -13.71 1.51
CA SER A 253 -23.37 -13.65 0.46
C SER A 253 -24.66 -14.30 0.94
N HIS A 254 -25.77 -13.57 0.79
CA HIS A 254 -27.12 -14.06 1.11
C HIS A 254 -27.80 -14.80 -0.06
N LYS A 255 -27.10 -15.05 -1.16
CA LYS A 255 -27.66 -15.80 -2.30
C LYS A 255 -27.43 -17.30 -2.13
N GLY A 256 -28.41 -18.00 -1.58
CA GLY A 256 -28.59 -19.43 -1.83
C GLY A 256 -29.09 -19.68 -3.26
N ILE A 257 -28.80 -20.87 -3.80
CA ILE A 257 -29.44 -21.37 -5.01
C ILE A 257 -30.85 -21.85 -4.62
N GLY A 258 -31.90 -21.38 -5.32
CA GLY A 258 -33.24 -21.96 -5.22
C GLY A 258 -34.08 -21.62 -3.97
N GLY A 259 -33.82 -20.52 -3.26
CA GLY A 259 -34.66 -20.09 -2.13
C GLY A 259 -34.51 -20.90 -0.84
N ILE A 260 -33.59 -21.89 -0.82
CA ILE A 260 -33.22 -22.66 0.36
C ILE A 260 -31.79 -22.25 0.72
N GLY A 261 -31.62 -21.07 1.32
CA GLY A 261 -30.33 -20.35 1.31
C GLY A 261 -29.70 -20.15 2.68
N GLY A 262 -28.77 -21.03 3.05
CA GLY A 262 -27.75 -20.72 4.04
C GLY A 262 -26.80 -19.63 3.54
N SER A 263 -26.32 -18.76 4.43
CA SER A 263 -25.34 -17.72 4.08
C SER A 263 -23.99 -18.36 3.75
N LYS A 264 -23.45 -18.11 2.53
CA LYS A 264 -22.07 -18.52 2.21
C LYS A 264 -21.12 -17.44 2.72
N SER A 265 -20.27 -17.81 3.68
CA SER A 265 -19.17 -16.96 4.15
C SER A 265 -17.88 -17.36 3.45
N ILE A 266 -17.14 -16.39 2.94
CA ILE A 266 -15.78 -16.56 2.40
C ILE A 266 -14.85 -15.68 3.21
N VAL A 267 -13.70 -16.22 3.58
CA VAL A 267 -12.65 -15.48 4.29
C VAL A 267 -11.44 -15.39 3.35
N LEU A 268 -10.88 -14.19 3.22
CA LEU A 268 -9.73 -13.89 2.39
C LEU A 268 -8.63 -13.25 3.24
N GLY A 269 -7.39 -13.72 3.07
CA GLY A 269 -6.22 -13.19 3.78
C GLY A 269 -6.29 -13.44 5.28
N ASP A 270 -6.48 -14.70 5.69
CA ASP A 270 -6.61 -15.16 7.08
C ASP A 270 -5.62 -16.31 7.33
N GLU A 271 -5.48 -16.71 8.61
CA GLU A 271 -4.53 -17.69 9.15
C GLU A 271 -3.89 -18.65 8.13
N GLY A 272 -2.59 -18.47 7.86
CA GLY A 272 -1.77 -19.26 6.94
C GLY A 272 -1.44 -18.57 5.62
N HIS A 273 -2.29 -17.64 5.16
CA HIS A 273 -2.02 -16.72 4.05
C HIS A 273 -2.35 -15.30 4.51
N ASP A 274 -1.39 -14.63 5.16
CA ASP A 274 -1.60 -13.36 5.90
C ASP A 274 -2.24 -12.23 5.07
N ILE A 275 -2.16 -12.33 3.75
CA ILE A 275 -2.71 -11.38 2.79
C ILE A 275 -3.23 -12.12 1.55
N TYR A 276 -4.45 -11.81 1.15
CA TYR A 276 -5.01 -12.19 -0.15
C TYR A 276 -4.61 -11.16 -1.21
N LEU A 277 -4.14 -11.65 -2.37
CA LEU A 277 -3.68 -10.85 -3.50
C LEU A 277 -4.31 -11.33 -4.79
N ALA A 278 -4.78 -10.38 -5.60
CA ALA A 278 -5.32 -10.67 -6.92
C ALA A 278 -5.15 -9.48 -7.87
N ILE A 279 -5.25 -9.74 -9.17
CA ILE A 279 -5.22 -8.70 -10.21
C ILE A 279 -6.65 -8.40 -10.63
N ILE A 280 -7.04 -7.13 -10.63
CA ILE A 280 -8.39 -6.69 -11.00
C ILE A 280 -8.53 -6.75 -12.53
N THR A 281 -9.52 -7.47 -13.03
CA THR A 281 -9.87 -7.51 -14.46
C THR A 281 -11.04 -6.61 -14.80
N GLU A 282 -11.92 -6.33 -13.85
CA GLU A 282 -13.06 -5.41 -14.01
C GLU A 282 -13.47 -4.84 -12.65
N TYR A 283 -13.98 -3.61 -12.63
CA TYR A 283 -14.62 -3.02 -11.47
C TYR A 283 -15.97 -2.38 -11.84
N ASP A 284 -17.06 -2.96 -11.34
CA ASP A 284 -18.41 -2.38 -11.47
C ASP A 284 -18.63 -1.40 -10.33
N LEU A 285 -18.47 -0.10 -10.62
CA LEU A 285 -18.62 0.98 -9.64
C LEU A 285 -20.02 1.00 -9.00
N LYS A 286 -21.09 0.69 -9.75
CA LYS A 286 -22.46 0.73 -9.23
C LYS A 286 -22.73 -0.41 -8.24
N LYS A 287 -22.10 -1.58 -8.46
CA LYS A 287 -22.25 -2.75 -7.59
C LYS A 287 -21.12 -2.91 -6.58
N GLU A 288 -20.15 -1.99 -6.58
CA GLU A 288 -18.86 -2.09 -5.88
C GLU A 288 -18.27 -3.51 -5.98
N LYS A 289 -18.25 -4.04 -7.21
CA LYS A 289 -17.90 -5.44 -7.47
C LYS A 289 -16.59 -5.51 -8.24
N PHE A 290 -15.61 -6.16 -7.64
CA PHE A 290 -14.37 -6.57 -8.28
C PHE A 290 -14.60 -7.85 -9.06
N ARG A 291 -14.07 -7.94 -10.28
CA ARG A 291 -13.68 -9.20 -10.90
C ARG A 291 -12.18 -9.28 -10.91
N VAL A 292 -11.66 -10.44 -10.58
CA VAL A 292 -10.24 -10.62 -10.34
C VAL A 292 -9.74 -11.94 -10.91
N LEU A 293 -8.44 -11.99 -11.17
CA LEU A 293 -7.69 -13.21 -11.34
C LEU A 293 -6.92 -13.50 -10.04
N GLU A 294 -7.13 -14.69 -9.50
CA GLU A 294 -6.53 -15.14 -8.25
C GLU A 294 -5.97 -16.56 -8.40
N THR A 295 -5.18 -16.98 -7.41
CA THR A 295 -4.73 -18.36 -7.28
C THR A 295 -5.60 -19.07 -6.25
N ASP A 296 -6.14 -20.25 -6.60
CA ASP A 296 -6.85 -21.08 -5.63
C ASP A 296 -5.91 -21.82 -4.67
N SER A 297 -6.47 -22.57 -3.72
CA SER A 297 -5.70 -23.31 -2.71
C SER A 297 -4.79 -24.41 -3.30
N THR A 298 -4.98 -24.80 -4.56
CA THR A 298 -4.16 -25.80 -5.25
C THR A 298 -3.05 -25.18 -6.09
N GLY A 299 -3.00 -23.84 -6.17
CA GLY A 299 -2.07 -23.10 -7.01
C GLY A 299 -2.62 -22.77 -8.39
N VAL A 300 -3.88 -23.11 -8.72
CA VAL A 300 -4.43 -22.90 -10.06
C VAL A 300 -4.99 -21.49 -10.19
N VAL A 301 -4.64 -20.80 -11.29
CA VAL A 301 -5.17 -19.46 -11.58
C VAL A 301 -6.61 -19.55 -12.08
N LYS A 302 -7.52 -18.79 -11.46
CA LYS A 302 -8.94 -18.74 -11.81
C LYS A 302 -9.50 -17.32 -11.76
N ARG A 303 -10.71 -17.15 -12.29
CA ARG A 303 -11.48 -15.90 -12.22
C ARG A 303 -12.46 -15.97 -11.05
N GLU A 304 -12.51 -14.91 -10.25
CA GLU A 304 -13.44 -14.76 -9.14
C GLU A 304 -14.03 -13.35 -9.10
N ALA A 305 -15.05 -13.17 -8.26
CA ALA A 305 -15.64 -11.86 -8.06
C ALA A 305 -16.14 -11.60 -6.64
N TYR A 306 -15.80 -10.42 -6.13
CA TYR A 306 -16.11 -10.00 -4.76
C TYR A 306 -16.86 -8.68 -4.78
N LYS A 307 -17.93 -8.59 -3.98
CA LYS A 307 -18.67 -7.35 -3.77
C LYS A 307 -18.24 -6.74 -2.45
N LEU A 308 -17.79 -5.49 -2.47
CA LEU A 308 -17.36 -4.80 -1.26
C LEU A 308 -18.51 -4.66 -0.25
N GLY A 309 -19.73 -4.38 -0.71
CA GLY A 309 -20.92 -4.35 0.16
C GLY A 309 -21.25 -5.66 0.88
N ASN A 310 -20.67 -6.80 0.44
CA ASN A 310 -20.79 -8.08 1.15
C ASN A 310 -19.71 -8.27 2.23
N MET A 311 -18.71 -7.38 2.32
CA MET A 311 -17.63 -7.44 3.30
C MET A 311 -18.13 -6.99 4.67
N LYS A 312 -18.07 -7.90 5.65
CA LYS A 312 -18.47 -7.65 7.04
C LYS A 312 -17.32 -7.09 7.89
N SER A 313 -16.09 -7.48 7.60
CA SER A 313 -14.89 -7.03 8.29
C SER A 313 -13.66 -7.20 7.40
N GLY A 314 -12.57 -6.55 7.77
CA GLY A 314 -11.27 -6.68 7.12
C GLY A 314 -10.72 -5.37 6.60
N ARG A 315 -9.60 -5.46 5.89
CA ARG A 315 -8.91 -4.34 5.27
C ARG A 315 -8.76 -4.64 3.79
N VAL A 316 -9.14 -3.69 2.95
CA VAL A 316 -8.94 -3.72 1.50
C VAL A 316 -8.02 -2.57 1.14
N ARG A 317 -7.01 -2.86 0.32
CA ARG A 317 -6.23 -1.86 -0.40
C ARG A 317 -6.21 -2.20 -1.87
N VAL A 318 -6.24 -1.17 -2.71
CA VAL A 318 -5.97 -1.31 -4.14
C VAL A 318 -4.74 -0.48 -4.46
N TYR A 319 -3.80 -1.11 -5.15
CA TYR A 319 -2.55 -0.53 -5.58
C TYR A 319 -2.56 -0.34 -7.09
N ARG A 320 -2.06 0.80 -7.54
CA ARG A 320 -1.63 0.99 -8.91
C ARG A 320 -0.14 0.73 -9.00
N ALA A 321 0.24 -0.20 -9.85
CA ALA A 321 1.64 -0.42 -10.18
C ALA A 321 2.24 0.85 -10.81
N VAL A 322 3.47 1.16 -10.41
CA VAL A 322 4.25 2.29 -10.92
C VAL A 322 5.65 1.78 -11.24
N THR A 323 6.45 2.59 -11.92
CA THR A 323 7.85 2.31 -12.18
C THR A 323 8.77 2.92 -11.12
N ARG A 324 10.03 2.51 -11.20
CA ARG A 324 11.15 3.03 -10.40
C ARG A 324 11.30 4.54 -10.49
N ASP A 325 11.06 5.13 -11.67
CA ASP A 325 11.09 6.59 -11.87
C ASP A 325 10.12 7.34 -10.93
N TYR A 326 9.03 6.69 -10.47
CA TYR A 326 8.08 7.30 -9.55
C TYR A 326 8.75 7.71 -8.25
N VAL A 327 9.63 6.86 -7.73
CA VAL A 327 10.41 7.10 -6.51
C VAL A 327 11.77 7.75 -6.80
N GLY A 328 12.07 8.07 -8.05
CA GLY A 328 13.36 8.64 -8.46
C GLY A 328 14.52 7.65 -8.44
N TRP A 329 14.22 6.37 -8.70
CA TRP A 329 15.17 5.29 -8.98
C TRP A 329 15.32 5.02 -10.47
#